data_AF-A0A7S2E029-F1
#
_entry.id   AF-A0A7S2E029-F1
#
_cell.length_a   1.000
_cell.length_b   1.000
_cell.length_c   1.000
_cell.angle_alpha   90.00
_cell.angle_beta   90.00
_cell.angle_gamma   90.00
#
_symmetry.space_group_name_H-M   'P 1'
#
loop_
_entity.id
_entity.type
_entity.pdbx_description
1 polymer ?
#
loop_
_entity_poly.entity_id
_entity_poly.type
_entity_poly.pdbx_seq_one_letter_code
_entity_poly.pdbx_strand_id
1 'polypeptide(L)'
;RMMQAVERAGIPTRFPHCSGLYEQLASKRWTHILSLTPHLRVPPTVAVPRMLIEQSCAGAAERALEALQIVKEQQAMLRGEIPPEDWISKGVAKLSFSWEALDVKFWEDQAGLEDALSQLTQSIEISKELTGQPHDCEVLLVQEYMKHDFELRLYVVEGKVEASIFT
;
A
#
# COMPACT_ATOMS: atom_id res chain seq x y z
N ARG A 1 10.74 3.32 -16.39
CA ARG A 1 11.70 3.31 -17.54
C ARG A 1 11.70 4.61 -18.37
N MET A 2 10.55 5.17 -18.75
CA MET A 2 10.50 6.42 -19.55
C MET A 2 11.09 7.64 -18.81
N MET A 3 10.70 7.88 -17.56
CA MET A 3 11.22 9.00 -16.76
C MET A 3 12.75 8.97 -16.62
N GLN A 4 13.33 7.80 -16.39
CA GLN A 4 14.79 7.61 -16.36
C GLN A 4 15.45 7.88 -17.72
N ALA A 5 14.77 7.63 -18.84
CA ALA A 5 15.29 7.94 -20.16
C ALA A 5 15.27 9.46 -20.42
N VAL A 6 14.20 10.15 -20.01
CA VAL A 6 14.07 11.62 -20.08
C VAL A 6 15.18 12.29 -19.28
N GLU A 7 15.43 11.83 -18.06
CA GLU A 7 16.51 12.34 -17.21
C GLU A 7 17.90 12.07 -17.82
N ARG A 8 18.13 10.87 -18.36
CA ARG A 8 19.39 10.53 -19.05
C ARG A 8 19.62 11.36 -20.30
N ALA A 9 18.57 11.84 -20.95
CA ALA A 9 18.66 12.77 -22.08
C ALA A 9 18.98 14.22 -21.65
N GLY A 10 19.15 14.48 -20.34
CA GLY A 10 19.43 15.82 -19.80
C GLY A 10 18.20 16.72 -19.77
N ILE A 11 17.00 16.18 -19.98
CA ILE A 11 15.75 16.95 -19.90
C ILE A 11 15.42 17.16 -18.41
N PRO A 12 15.34 18.41 -17.92
CA PRO A 12 15.04 18.67 -16.53
C PRO A 12 13.61 18.23 -16.18
N THR A 13 13.48 17.34 -15.20
CA THR A 13 12.20 16.96 -14.59
C THR A 13 11.94 17.87 -13.38
N ARG A 14 10.88 18.70 -13.41
CA ARG A 14 10.53 19.60 -12.30
C ARG A 14 9.42 19.06 -11.39
N PHE A 15 8.64 18.09 -11.86
CA PHE A 15 7.56 17.49 -11.07
C PHE A 15 7.30 16.05 -11.52
N PRO A 16 7.08 15.11 -10.60
CA PRO A 16 7.48 15.08 -9.19
C PRO A 16 8.88 14.47 -9.09
N HIS A 17 9.90 15.30 -8.93
CA HIS A 17 11.25 14.89 -8.53
C HIS A 17 12.04 13.99 -9.50
N CYS A 18 13.27 13.64 -9.12
CA CYS A 18 14.07 12.66 -9.86
C CYS A 18 13.33 11.32 -9.93
N SER A 19 13.58 10.55 -10.98
CA SER A 19 12.79 9.35 -11.32
C SER A 19 12.67 8.33 -10.19
N GLY A 20 13.67 8.25 -9.31
CA GLY A 20 13.59 7.40 -8.10
C GLY A 20 12.57 7.87 -7.08
N LEU A 21 12.55 9.17 -6.76
CA LEU A 21 11.55 9.74 -5.84
C LEU A 21 10.17 9.77 -6.51
N TYR A 22 10.11 10.02 -7.82
CA TYR A 22 8.87 9.91 -8.59
C TYR A 22 8.22 8.54 -8.42
N GLU A 23 8.99 7.47 -8.60
CA GLU A 23 8.50 6.10 -8.51
C GLU A 23 7.93 5.80 -7.13
N GLN A 24 8.63 6.23 -6.07
CA GLN A 24 8.15 6.04 -4.69
C GLN A 24 6.84 6.79 -4.44
N LEU A 25 6.73 8.05 -4.88
CA LEU A 25 5.55 8.89 -4.66
C LEU A 25 4.35 8.49 -5.52
N ALA A 26 4.60 8.05 -6.76
CA ALA A 26 3.56 7.56 -7.66
C ALA A 26 3.03 6.18 -7.25
N SER A 27 3.81 5.43 -6.46
CA SER A 27 3.40 4.15 -5.90
C SER A 27 2.66 4.33 -4.58
N LYS A 28 1.88 3.33 -4.18
CA LYS A 28 1.35 3.23 -2.82
C LYS A 28 2.41 2.80 -1.80
N ARG A 29 3.65 2.47 -2.23
CA ARG A 29 4.70 1.91 -1.37
C ARG A 29 5.11 2.86 -0.26
N TRP A 30 4.95 4.18 -0.43
CA TRP A 30 5.27 5.13 0.64
C TRP A 30 4.53 4.81 1.96
N THR A 31 3.35 4.20 1.91
CA THR A 31 2.59 3.83 3.12
C THR A 31 3.31 2.82 4.00
N HIS A 32 3.91 1.78 3.41
CA HIS A 32 4.72 0.82 4.17
C HIS A 32 6.04 1.45 4.65
N ILE A 33 6.67 2.31 3.85
CA ILE A 33 7.95 2.96 4.17
C ILE A 33 7.77 3.90 5.38
N LEU A 34 6.66 4.63 5.41
CA LEU A 34 6.37 5.63 6.43
C LEU A 34 5.52 5.09 7.59
N SER A 35 5.17 3.79 7.59
CA SER A 35 4.31 3.18 8.63
C SER A 35 4.89 3.36 10.03
N LEU A 36 6.21 3.30 10.19
CA LEU A 36 6.88 3.49 11.49
C LEU A 36 7.23 4.95 11.80
N THR A 37 6.77 5.92 11.00
CA THR A 37 7.02 7.34 11.25
C THR A 37 5.95 7.89 12.21
N PRO A 38 6.27 8.17 13.49
CA PRO A 38 5.23 8.30 14.53
C PRO A 38 4.27 9.48 14.32
N HIS A 39 4.82 10.62 13.88
CA HIS A 39 4.07 11.86 13.70
C HIS A 39 3.17 11.86 12.45
N LEU A 40 3.39 10.94 11.50
CA LEU A 40 2.56 10.84 10.29
C LEU A 40 1.32 9.96 10.50
N ARG A 41 1.28 9.17 11.58
CA ARG A 41 0.16 8.29 11.94
C ARG A 41 -0.36 7.44 10.78
N VAL A 42 0.55 6.98 9.92
CA VAL A 42 0.22 6.08 8.81
C VAL A 42 -0.30 4.76 9.40
N PRO A 43 -1.39 4.18 8.88
CA PRO A 43 -1.91 2.91 9.38
C PRO A 43 -0.88 1.79 9.30
N PRO A 44 -0.90 0.79 10.20
CA PRO A 44 -0.06 -0.39 10.10
C PRO A 44 -0.12 -0.98 8.70
N THR A 45 1.04 -1.08 8.04
CA THR A 45 1.16 -1.47 6.65
C THR A 45 2.43 -2.28 6.45
N VAL A 46 2.32 -3.42 5.78
CA VAL A 46 3.44 -4.30 5.43
C VAL A 46 3.49 -4.54 3.92
N ALA A 47 4.68 -4.85 3.41
CA ALA A 47 4.87 -5.27 2.02
C ALA A 47 5.05 -6.80 1.99
N VAL A 48 4.23 -7.48 1.19
CA VAL A 48 4.27 -8.94 0.99
C VAL A 48 4.89 -9.21 -0.38
N PRO A 49 6.09 -9.81 -0.43
CA PRO A 49 6.72 -10.20 -1.69
C PRO A 49 5.86 -11.19 -2.46
N ARG A 50 5.71 -10.98 -3.78
CA ARG A 50 4.96 -11.88 -4.66
C ARG A 50 5.45 -13.33 -4.58
N MET A 51 6.76 -13.53 -4.46
CA MET A 51 7.34 -14.87 -4.32
C MET A 51 6.80 -15.66 -3.13
N LEU A 52 6.46 -14.99 -2.01
CA LEU A 52 5.86 -15.68 -0.86
C LEU A 52 4.43 -16.13 -1.17
N ILE A 53 3.68 -15.30 -1.89
CA ILE A 53 2.30 -15.58 -2.30
C ILE A 53 2.28 -16.76 -3.28
N GLU A 54 3.19 -16.78 -4.25
CA GLU A 54 3.32 -17.86 -5.23
C GLU A 54 3.75 -19.19 -4.60
N GLN A 55 4.52 -19.15 -3.51
CA GLN A 55 4.88 -20.36 -2.75
C GLN A 55 3.70 -20.89 -1.93
N SER A 56 2.99 -20.01 -1.23
CA SER A 56 1.80 -20.36 -0.44
C SER A 56 1.01 -19.10 -0.13
N CYS A 57 -0.18 -18.96 -0.71
CA CYS A 57 -1.05 -17.82 -0.43
C CYS A 57 -1.47 -17.79 1.04
N ALA A 58 -1.90 -18.93 1.59
CA ALA A 58 -2.23 -19.09 3.01
C ALA A 58 -1.06 -18.71 3.94
N GLY A 59 0.15 -19.21 3.65
CA GLY A 59 1.34 -18.91 4.46
C GLY A 59 1.80 -17.46 4.32
N ALA A 60 1.59 -16.83 3.16
CA ALA A 60 1.84 -15.40 2.98
C ALA A 60 0.83 -14.56 3.77
N ALA A 61 -0.45 -14.95 3.79
CA ALA A 61 -1.49 -14.29 4.57
C ALA A 61 -1.21 -14.36 6.09
N GLU A 62 -0.86 -15.54 6.60
CA GLU A 62 -0.47 -15.74 8.00
C GLU A 62 0.69 -14.81 8.41
N ARG A 63 1.79 -14.85 7.66
CA ARG A 63 2.96 -14.00 7.91
C ARG A 63 2.65 -12.51 7.79
N ALA A 64 1.77 -12.13 6.87
CA ALA A 64 1.35 -10.75 6.71
C ALA A 64 0.57 -10.24 7.93
N LEU A 65 -0.31 -11.06 8.51
CA LEU A 65 -1.04 -10.72 9.73
C LEU A 65 -0.10 -10.60 10.94
N GLU A 66 0.83 -11.54 11.10
CA GLU A 66 1.85 -11.47 12.15
C GLU A 66 2.70 -10.19 12.02
N ALA A 67 3.18 -9.91 10.81
CA ALA A 67 3.98 -8.71 10.54
C ALA A 67 3.19 -7.42 10.76
N LEU A 68 1.90 -7.40 10.40
CA LEU A 68 1.00 -6.28 10.66
C LEU A 68 0.86 -6.01 12.16
N GLN A 69 0.70 -7.06 12.96
CA GLN A 69 0.60 -6.95 14.41
C GLN A 69 1.91 -6.39 15.00
N ILE A 70 3.06 -6.89 14.57
CA ILE A 70 4.37 -6.37 14.99
C ILE A 70 4.51 -4.87 14.66
N VAL A 71 4.10 -4.46 13.45
CA VAL A 71 4.12 -3.05 13.06
C VAL A 71 3.19 -2.21 13.95
N LYS A 72 1.99 -2.70 14.26
CA LYS A 72 1.03 -2.02 15.13
C LYS A 72 1.58 -1.80 16.54
N GLU A 73 2.21 -2.83 17.13
CA GLU A 73 2.87 -2.73 18.44
C GLU A 73 4.05 -1.77 18.42
N GLN A 74 4.88 -1.85 17.38
CA GLN A 74 6.02 -0.94 17.20
C GLN A 74 5.56 0.51 17.04
N GLN A 75 4.46 0.76 16.32
CA GLN A 75 3.88 2.09 16.20
C GLN A 75 3.45 2.65 17.57
N ALA A 76 2.78 1.85 18.39
CA ALA A 76 2.37 2.27 19.73
C ALA A 76 3.58 2.62 20.60
N MET A 77 4.60 1.75 20.61
CA MET A 77 5.84 2.00 21.35
C MET A 77 6.54 3.29 20.92
N LEU A 78 6.68 3.52 19.61
CA LEU A 78 7.33 4.73 19.08
C LEU A 78 6.54 6.01 19.36
N ARG A 79 5.23 5.91 19.63
CA ARG A 79 4.37 7.03 20.03
C ARG A 79 4.29 7.22 21.55
N GLY A 80 4.87 6.31 22.34
CA GLY A 80 4.68 6.27 23.80
C GLY A 80 3.25 5.92 24.20
N GLU A 81 2.52 5.22 23.33
CA GLU A 81 1.16 4.74 23.54
C GLU A 81 1.19 3.30 24.09
N ILE A 82 0.12 2.89 24.78
CA ILE A 82 -0.03 1.51 25.25
C ILE A 82 -0.25 0.62 24.01
N PRO A 83 0.50 -0.51 23.86
CA PRO A 83 0.28 -1.44 22.77
C PRO A 83 -1.18 -1.94 22.75
N PRO A 84 -1.84 -1.91 21.59
CA PRO A 84 -3.22 -2.37 21.48
C PRO A 84 -3.30 -3.88 21.71
N GLU A 85 -4.24 -4.30 22.56
CA GLU A 85 -4.52 -5.71 22.84
C GLU A 85 -5.25 -6.41 21.68
N ASP A 86 -6.02 -5.64 20.90
CA ASP A 86 -6.82 -6.15 19.81
C ASP A 86 -5.96 -6.49 18.58
N TRP A 87 -6.07 -7.75 18.17
CA TRP A 87 -5.50 -8.22 16.92
C TRP A 87 -6.15 -7.53 15.71
N ILE A 88 -5.33 -7.27 14.68
CA ILE A 88 -5.84 -6.80 13.39
C ILE A 88 -6.65 -7.92 12.74
N SER A 89 -7.96 -7.71 12.60
CA SER A 89 -8.88 -8.69 12.01
C SER A 89 -9.35 -8.35 10.60
N LYS A 90 -9.10 -7.13 10.11
CA LYS A 90 -9.53 -6.69 8.78
C LYS A 90 -8.68 -5.57 8.22
N GLY A 91 -8.71 -5.43 6.90
CA GLY A 91 -7.86 -4.48 6.20
C GLY A 91 -8.09 -4.42 4.71
N VAL A 92 -7.07 -3.90 4.03
CA VAL A 92 -7.02 -3.79 2.57
C VAL A 92 -5.69 -4.31 2.06
N ALA A 93 -5.73 -5.12 1.01
CA ALA A 93 -4.58 -5.51 0.20
C ALA A 93 -4.57 -4.68 -1.08
N LYS A 94 -3.40 -4.22 -1.53
CA LYS A 94 -3.28 -3.25 -2.62
C LYS A 94 -2.10 -3.58 -3.53
N LEU A 95 -2.29 -3.40 -4.84
CA LEU A 95 -1.16 -3.28 -5.75
C LEU A 95 -0.42 -1.96 -5.53
N SER A 96 0.92 -2.03 -5.59
CA SER A 96 1.80 -0.87 -5.48
C SER A 96 1.48 0.20 -6.53
N PHE A 97 1.24 -0.21 -7.78
CA PHE A 97 0.90 0.68 -8.89
C PHE A 97 -0.45 0.30 -9.47
N SER A 98 -1.47 1.05 -9.09
CA SER A 98 -2.82 1.02 -9.68
C SER A 98 -3.55 2.31 -9.31
N TRP A 99 -4.50 2.71 -10.15
CA TRP A 99 -5.24 3.97 -10.00
C TRP A 99 -6.74 3.67 -9.89
N GLU A 100 -7.52 4.67 -9.46
CA GLU A 100 -9.00 4.59 -9.39
C GLU A 100 -9.53 3.42 -8.55
N ALA A 101 -8.77 3.01 -7.53
CA ALA A 101 -9.12 1.91 -6.61
C ALA A 101 -9.32 0.52 -7.27
N LEU A 102 -8.93 0.34 -8.54
CA LEU A 102 -9.14 -0.91 -9.28
C LEU A 102 -8.55 -2.15 -8.57
N ASP A 103 -7.31 -2.02 -8.07
CA ASP A 103 -6.59 -3.14 -7.46
C ASP A 103 -6.40 -2.94 -5.95
N VAL A 104 -7.53 -2.69 -5.28
CA VAL A 104 -7.63 -2.67 -3.82
C VAL A 104 -8.69 -3.69 -3.41
N LYS A 105 -8.30 -4.68 -2.61
CA LYS A 105 -9.20 -5.72 -2.10
C LYS A 105 -9.35 -5.57 -0.59
N PHE A 106 -10.60 -5.47 -0.14
CA PHE A 106 -10.91 -5.58 1.28
C PHE A 106 -10.72 -7.03 1.72
N TRP A 107 -10.26 -7.22 2.96
CA TRP A 107 -10.20 -8.53 3.58
C TRP A 107 -10.67 -8.43 5.03
N GLU A 108 -11.27 -9.52 5.48
CA GLU A 108 -11.60 -9.80 6.87
C GLU A 108 -11.11 -11.21 7.16
N ASP A 109 -10.52 -11.40 8.33
CA ASP A 109 -9.81 -12.62 8.74
C ASP A 109 -8.67 -13.07 7.80
N GLN A 110 -8.03 -14.20 8.15
CA GLN A 110 -6.92 -14.75 7.38
C GLN A 110 -7.36 -15.32 6.03
N ALA A 111 -8.54 -15.95 5.97
CA ALA A 111 -9.05 -16.54 4.74
C ALA A 111 -9.43 -15.44 3.74
N GLY A 112 -10.03 -14.34 4.20
CA GLY A 112 -10.28 -13.18 3.36
C GLY A 112 -8.99 -12.52 2.87
N LEU A 113 -7.92 -12.51 3.69
CA LEU A 113 -6.62 -12.01 3.24
C LEU A 113 -5.99 -12.94 2.18
N GLU A 114 -6.08 -14.26 2.37
CA GLU A 114 -5.63 -15.23 1.38
C GLU A 114 -6.34 -15.03 0.03
N ASP A 115 -7.67 -14.87 0.03
CA ASP A 115 -8.45 -14.59 -1.17
C ASP A 115 -8.03 -13.26 -1.82
N ALA A 116 -7.87 -12.19 -1.02
CA ALA A 116 -7.42 -10.89 -1.52
C ALA A 116 -6.03 -10.95 -2.17
N LEU A 117 -5.07 -11.68 -1.57
CA LEU A 117 -3.74 -11.88 -2.13
C LEU A 117 -3.79 -12.71 -3.43
N SER A 118 -4.61 -13.77 -3.46
CA SER A 118 -4.82 -14.59 -4.65
C SER A 118 -5.41 -13.77 -5.78
N GLN A 119 -6.48 -13.00 -5.52
CA GLN A 119 -7.11 -12.13 -6.51
C GLN A 119 -6.14 -11.10 -7.08
N LEU A 120 -5.32 -10.48 -6.23
CA LEU A 120 -4.34 -9.47 -6.64
C LEU A 120 -3.07 -10.04 -7.28
N THR A 121 -2.92 -11.35 -7.43
CA THR A 121 -1.74 -11.97 -8.08
C THR A 121 -2.09 -12.93 -9.21
N GLN A 122 -3.21 -13.63 -9.11
CA GLN A 122 -3.57 -14.75 -9.99
C GLN A 122 -4.72 -14.44 -10.95
N SER A 123 -5.56 -13.43 -10.65
CA SER A 123 -6.77 -13.15 -11.44
C SER A 123 -7.06 -11.66 -11.57
N ILE A 124 -6.89 -11.08 -12.76
CA ILE A 124 -7.63 -9.85 -13.09
C ILE A 124 -8.90 -10.24 -13.83
N GLU A 125 -10.05 -9.84 -13.31
CA GLU A 125 -11.28 -9.82 -14.08
C GLU A 125 -11.29 -8.53 -14.93
N ILE A 126 -10.92 -8.64 -16.21
CA ILE A 126 -11.11 -7.57 -17.20
C ILE A 126 -12.32 -7.95 -18.03
N SER A 127 -13.37 -7.12 -18.02
CA SER A 127 -14.57 -7.37 -18.83
C SER A 127 -15.23 -8.73 -18.57
N LYS A 128 -15.17 -9.24 -17.33
CA LYS A 128 -15.66 -10.58 -16.92
C LYS A 128 -14.84 -11.77 -17.42
N GLU A 129 -13.63 -11.53 -17.89
CA GLU A 129 -12.69 -12.58 -18.27
C GLU A 129 -11.48 -12.57 -17.33
N LEU A 130 -11.09 -13.78 -16.88
CA LEU A 130 -9.88 -13.97 -16.09
C LEU A 130 -8.67 -13.83 -17.01
N THR A 131 -7.96 -12.72 -16.87
CA THR A 131 -6.71 -12.44 -17.57
C THR A 131 -5.55 -12.48 -16.58
N GLY A 132 -4.39 -12.98 -17.04
CA GLY A 132 -3.17 -12.95 -16.23
C GLY A 132 -2.76 -11.49 -15.95
N GLN A 133 -2.24 -11.20 -14.74
CA GLN A 133 -1.80 -9.85 -14.40
C GLN A 133 -0.64 -9.38 -15.30
N PRO A 134 -0.81 -8.33 -16.13
CA PRO A 134 0.29 -7.73 -16.87
C PRO A 134 1.06 -6.68 -16.03
N HIS A 135 0.72 -6.54 -14.74
CA HIS A 135 1.31 -5.53 -13.87
C HIS A 135 2.67 -5.99 -13.31
N ASP A 136 3.58 -5.02 -13.19
CA ASP A 136 4.84 -5.17 -12.45
C ASP A 136 4.53 -5.28 -10.94
N CYS A 137 4.19 -6.50 -10.52
CA CYS A 137 3.75 -6.84 -9.17
C CYS A 137 4.87 -7.56 -8.41
N GLU A 138 5.87 -6.82 -7.93
CA GLU A 138 6.91 -7.39 -7.06
C GLU A 138 6.41 -7.59 -5.62
N VAL A 139 5.56 -6.65 -5.16
CA VAL A 139 5.06 -6.60 -3.79
C VAL A 139 3.60 -6.14 -3.76
N LEU A 140 2.81 -6.81 -2.93
CA LEU A 140 1.49 -6.33 -2.48
C LEU A 140 1.64 -5.61 -1.14
N LEU A 141 0.80 -4.60 -0.92
CA LEU A 141 0.75 -3.88 0.35
C LEU A 141 -0.48 -4.34 1.12
N VAL A 142 -0.28 -4.79 2.35
CA VAL A 142 -1.37 -5.18 3.26
C VAL A 142 -1.42 -4.16 4.38
N GLN A 143 -2.59 -3.56 4.61
CA GLN A 143 -2.78 -2.46 5.53
C GLN A 143 -4.01 -2.71 6.43
N GLU A 144 -3.92 -2.35 7.71
CA GLU A 144 -5.07 -2.33 8.63
C GLU A 144 -6.20 -1.43 8.12
N TYR A 145 -7.45 -1.87 8.33
CA TYR A 145 -8.61 -1.07 8.02
C TYR A 145 -8.77 0.06 9.04
N MET A 146 -8.79 1.30 8.55
CA MET A 146 -9.06 2.47 9.39
C MET A 146 -10.53 2.85 9.28
N LYS A 147 -11.25 2.70 10.38
CA LYS A 147 -12.58 3.31 10.50
C LYS A 147 -12.42 4.83 10.45
N HIS A 148 -13.16 5.46 9.56
CA HIS A 148 -13.17 6.91 9.38
C HIS A 148 -14.60 7.34 9.09
N ASP A 149 -14.95 8.54 9.58
CA ASP A 149 -16.24 9.16 9.29
C ASP A 149 -16.14 10.11 8.09
N PHE A 150 -14.93 10.57 7.77
CA PHE A 150 -14.66 11.55 6.72
C PHE A 150 -13.28 11.31 6.10
N GLU A 151 -13.10 11.78 4.87
CA GLU A 151 -11.83 11.83 4.16
C GLU A 151 -11.47 13.28 3.81
N LEU A 152 -10.21 13.67 4.12
CA LEU A 152 -9.65 14.96 3.77
C LEU A 152 -8.50 14.79 2.77
N ARG A 153 -8.59 15.46 1.62
CA ARG A 153 -7.52 15.54 0.63
C ARG A 153 -6.93 16.95 0.62
N LEU A 154 -5.62 17.05 0.81
CA LEU A 154 -4.87 18.30 0.72
C LEU A 154 -4.02 18.32 -0.55
N TYR A 155 -4.15 19.38 -1.33
CA TYR A 155 -3.32 19.62 -2.51
C TYR A 155 -2.21 20.60 -2.11
N VAL A 156 -0.96 20.14 -2.19
CA VAL A 156 0.21 20.92 -1.79
C VAL A 156 1.04 21.27 -3.02
N VAL A 157 1.28 22.56 -3.22
CA VAL A 157 2.15 23.10 -4.28
C VAL A 157 3.24 23.93 -3.62
N GLU A 158 4.51 23.61 -3.92
CA GLU A 158 5.67 24.33 -3.37
C GLU A 158 5.66 24.47 -1.83
N GLY A 159 5.18 23.42 -1.14
CA GLY A 159 5.11 23.37 0.31
C GLY A 159 3.93 24.13 0.93
N LYS A 160 3.01 24.66 0.11
CA LYS A 160 1.81 25.37 0.56
C LYS A 160 0.55 24.57 0.21
N VAL A 161 -0.42 24.55 1.12
CA VAL A 161 -1.74 23.95 0.85
C VAL A 161 -2.53 24.91 -0.04
N GLU A 162 -2.81 24.50 -1.27
CA GLU A 162 -3.57 25.26 -2.26
C GLU A 162 -5.06 24.92 -2.25
N ALA A 163 -5.41 23.68 -1.91
CA ALA A 163 -6.80 23.25 -1.83
C ALA A 163 -7.00 22.15 -0.79
N SER A 164 -8.19 22.12 -0.22
CA SER A 164 -8.67 21.07 0.68
C SER A 164 -10.04 20.57 0.21
N ILE A 165 -10.16 19.26 -0.03
CA ILE A 165 -11.43 18.61 -0.36
C ILE A 165 -11.82 17.71 0.80
N PHE A 166 -13.07 17.83 1.23
CA PHE A 166 -13.67 17.03 2.29
C PHE A 166 -14.79 16.18 1.68
N THR A 167 -14.74 14.88 1.92
CA THR A 167 -15.72 13.90 1.41
C THR A 167 -16.16 12.94 2.51
#